data_AF-A0A2E1VWL9-F1
#
_entry.id   AF-A0A2E1VWL9-F1
#
_cell.length_a   1.000
_cell.length_b   1.000
_cell.length_c   1.000
_cell.angle_alpha   90.00
_cell.angle_beta   90.00
_cell.angle_gamma   90.00
#
_symmetry.space_group_name_H-M   'P 1'
#
loop_
_entity.id
_entity.type
_entity.pdbx_description
1 polymer ?
#
loop_
_entity_poly.entity_id
_entity_poly.type
_entity_poly.pdbx_seq_one_letter_code
_entity_poly.pdbx_strand_id
1 'polypeptide(L)'
;MPGWQREVQDLVDAGELNVLGILQEQHGDRARLFHQWQGLNFPLLVDSFNELGVKVVPIHLLLDRAGRIALVNPRPEAVRAWLQAHPTGKGAAEGSRSAATEPLSEAEQHLAAGSAVGLKSHRLDVIVARLRKATQDEASAARAWFRLGVALRMRFESGGDPADFAASVDSWHRALALDPNQYIWRRRIQQYGPRLDKPYPFYDWVETARAELRARKEQPIPLAVEPRGAELAQPLRDPAEASPAPTALPEGWQKVIQDDGLLLAHATVVRDTQGRRAARVHLELRPNPARAAHWNNEVEPARLWLRPADGWQTSATHFELPGPASAVSEELRRVEFELSWPEDVAPNTALEAVLLAHVCENEDGLCVYRRLPIRIQLPNSVPR
;
A
#
# COMPACT_ATOMS: atom_id res chain seq x y z
N MET A 1 14.31 12.04 8.33
CA MET A 1 15.25 11.39 9.26
C MET A 1 16.73 11.62 8.95
N PRO A 2 17.25 11.58 7.71
CA PRO A 2 18.71 11.57 7.51
C PRO A 2 19.43 12.89 7.86
N GLY A 3 18.73 14.01 8.06
CA GLY A 3 19.33 15.26 8.56
C GLY A 3 19.58 15.20 10.07
N TRP A 4 18.50 15.04 10.85
CA TRP A 4 18.53 15.12 12.31
C TRP A 4 19.50 14.14 12.98
N GLN A 5 19.57 12.90 12.49
CA GLN A 5 20.50 11.89 13.04
C GLN A 5 21.96 12.32 12.87
N ARG A 6 22.34 12.83 11.69
CA ARG A 6 23.72 13.29 11.45
C ARG A 6 24.11 14.41 12.41
N GLU A 7 23.17 15.27 12.77
CA GLU A 7 23.39 16.41 13.68
C GLU A 7 23.58 16.01 15.15
N VAL A 8 23.24 14.78 15.54
CA VAL A 8 23.41 14.25 16.91
C VAL A 8 24.36 13.06 16.98
N GLN A 9 25.04 12.72 15.87
CA GLN A 9 25.86 11.51 15.79
C GLN A 9 27.02 11.51 16.79
N ASP A 10 27.61 12.68 17.06
CA ASP A 10 28.65 12.85 18.08
C ASP A 10 28.17 12.49 19.50
N LEU A 11 26.91 12.79 19.84
CA LEU A 11 26.32 12.40 21.12
C LEU A 11 26.10 10.89 21.21
N VAL A 12 25.76 10.26 20.08
CA VAL A 12 25.62 8.80 19.98
C VAL A 12 26.98 8.11 20.11
N ASP A 13 27.99 8.62 19.40
CA ASP A 13 29.35 8.09 19.42
C ASP A 13 30.01 8.25 20.81
N ALA A 14 29.68 9.33 21.53
CA ALA A 14 30.10 9.56 22.92
C ALA A 14 29.33 8.69 23.94
N GLY A 15 28.28 7.97 23.53
CA GLY A 15 27.43 7.16 24.41
C GLY A 15 26.51 7.99 25.32
N GLU A 16 26.32 9.28 25.01
CA GLU A 16 25.44 10.20 25.75
C GLU A 16 23.98 10.09 25.30
N LEU A 17 23.75 9.65 24.06
CA LEU A 17 22.44 9.51 23.46
C LEU A 17 22.25 8.13 22.81
N ASN A 18 21.17 7.43 23.17
CA ASN A 18 20.71 6.27 22.41
C ASN A 18 19.59 6.71 21.46
N VAL A 19 19.68 6.28 20.20
CA VAL A 19 18.66 6.56 19.19
C VAL A 19 17.91 5.27 18.86
N LEU A 20 16.59 5.40 18.67
CA LEU A 20 15.71 4.35 18.20
C LEU A 20 14.81 4.95 17.12
N GLY A 21 14.80 4.35 15.93
CA GLY A 21 13.89 4.74 14.86
C GLY A 21 12.62 3.89 14.87
N ILE A 22 11.47 4.50 14.57
CA ILE A 22 10.21 3.79 14.34
C ILE A 22 9.62 4.27 13.02
N LEU A 23 9.40 3.36 12.07
CA LEU A 23 8.85 3.66 10.75
C LEU A 23 7.40 3.26 10.62
N GLN A 24 6.59 4.16 10.06
CA GLN A 24 5.21 3.90 9.65
C GLN A 24 5.19 3.20 8.29
N GLU A 25 5.70 1.96 8.26
CA GLU A 25 5.87 1.14 7.05
C GLU A 25 5.12 -0.19 7.20
N GLN A 26 4.52 -0.66 6.11
CA GLN A 26 3.82 -1.95 6.07
C GLN A 26 4.80 -3.12 5.87
N HIS A 27 5.85 -2.90 5.07
CA HIS A 27 6.80 -3.92 4.66
C HIS A 27 8.13 -3.76 5.39
N GLY A 28 8.43 -4.68 6.31
CA GLY A 28 9.63 -4.58 7.14
C GLY A 28 10.95 -4.73 6.37
N ASP A 29 10.95 -5.42 5.24
CA ASP A 29 12.07 -5.51 4.30
C ASP A 29 12.41 -4.16 3.65
N ARG A 30 11.43 -3.31 3.32
CA ARG A 30 11.66 -1.94 2.83
C ARG A 30 12.34 -1.08 3.89
N ALA A 31 11.91 -1.20 5.15
CA ALA A 31 12.57 -0.56 6.28
C ALA A 31 14.02 -1.03 6.45
N ARG A 32 14.28 -2.34 6.30
CA ARG A 32 15.63 -2.90 6.36
C ARG A 32 16.51 -2.45 5.20
N LEU A 33 15.98 -2.40 3.97
CA LEU A 33 16.71 -1.87 2.81
C LEU A 33 17.07 -0.39 3.02
N PHE A 34 16.13 0.41 3.53
CA PHE A 34 16.39 1.82 3.88
C PHE A 34 17.46 1.95 4.96
N HIS A 35 17.40 1.11 6.00
CA HIS A 35 18.40 1.07 7.08
C HIS A 35 19.81 0.78 6.56
N GLN A 36 19.94 -0.24 5.71
CA GLN A 36 21.20 -0.59 5.04
C GLN A 36 21.69 0.55 4.13
N TRP A 37 20.80 1.07 3.29
CA TRP A 37 21.14 2.11 2.33
C TRP A 37 21.66 3.38 3.03
N GLN A 38 21.02 3.80 4.11
CA GLN A 38 21.40 4.98 4.87
C GLN A 38 22.56 4.74 5.86
N GLY A 39 23.05 3.50 6.00
CA GLY A 39 24.14 3.16 6.92
C GLY A 39 23.82 3.47 8.38
N LEU A 40 22.57 3.28 8.79
CA LEU A 40 22.12 3.63 10.14
C LEU A 40 22.73 2.66 11.16
N ASN A 41 23.29 3.20 12.24
CA ASN A 41 23.93 2.41 13.30
C ASN A 41 23.03 2.19 14.54
N PHE A 42 21.77 2.61 14.45
CA PHE A 42 20.78 2.43 15.52
C PHE A 42 19.65 1.48 15.10
N PRO A 43 18.93 0.88 16.05
CA PRO A 43 17.82 -0.02 15.74
C PRO A 43 16.65 0.70 15.07
N LEU A 44 15.98 0.02 14.14
CA LEU A 44 14.81 0.51 13.43
C LEU A 44 13.65 -0.46 13.63
N LEU A 45 12.57 0.02 14.23
CA LEU A 45 11.32 -0.72 14.41
C LEU A 45 10.32 -0.32 13.32
N VAL A 46 9.37 -1.21 13.07
CA VAL A 46 8.31 -1.03 12.07
C VAL A 46 6.97 -1.02 12.79
N ASP A 47 6.21 0.05 12.59
CA ASP A 47 4.85 0.22 13.08
C ASP A 47 3.88 0.25 11.90
N SER A 48 3.47 -0.93 11.44
CA SER A 48 2.58 -1.07 10.29
C SER A 48 1.13 -0.65 10.61
N PHE A 49 0.73 -0.76 11.87
CA PHE A 49 -0.65 -0.60 12.33
C PHE A 49 -0.93 0.77 12.99
N ASN A 50 0.08 1.66 13.02
CA ASN A 50 0.04 2.92 13.76
C ASN A 50 -0.33 2.69 15.24
N GLU A 51 0.37 1.76 15.90
CA GLU A 51 0.20 1.43 17.33
C GLU A 51 0.51 2.60 18.25
N LEU A 52 1.46 3.45 17.85
CA LEU A 52 1.80 4.64 18.63
C LEU A 52 0.72 5.73 18.53
N GLY A 53 -0.26 5.59 17.63
CA GLY A 53 -1.32 6.57 17.43
C GLY A 53 -0.80 7.94 17.00
N VAL A 54 0.40 7.99 16.41
CA VAL A 54 0.98 9.22 15.89
C VAL A 54 0.14 9.71 14.72
N LYS A 55 -0.07 11.03 14.63
CA LYS A 55 -0.88 11.61 13.55
C LYS A 55 -0.06 12.01 12.34
N VAL A 56 1.20 12.37 12.55
CA VAL A 56 2.10 12.96 11.55
C VAL A 56 3.52 12.40 11.71
N VAL A 57 4.31 12.44 10.65
CA VAL A 57 5.74 12.10 10.64
C VAL A 57 6.52 13.15 9.82
N PRO A 58 7.81 13.39 10.11
CA PRO A 58 8.57 12.83 11.24
C PRO A 58 8.19 13.46 12.59
N ILE A 59 8.36 12.70 13.67
CA ILE A 59 8.31 13.18 15.07
C ILE A 59 9.60 12.74 15.75
N HIS A 60 10.24 13.64 16.50
CA HIS A 60 11.39 13.31 17.34
C HIS A 60 10.98 13.44 18.80
N LEU A 61 11.27 12.45 19.63
CA LEU A 61 10.98 12.48 21.07
C LEU A 61 12.29 12.25 21.82
N LEU A 62 12.61 13.13 22.77
CA LEU A 62 13.67 12.87 23.75
C LEU A 62 13.04 12.19 24.96
N LEU A 63 13.50 11.00 25.30
CA LEU A 63 13.10 10.28 26.49
C LEU A 63 14.17 10.44 27.58
N ASP A 64 13.74 10.65 28.82
CA ASP A 64 14.63 10.54 29.97
C ASP A 64 14.91 9.06 30.30
N ARG A 65 15.75 8.82 31.32
CA ARG A 65 16.11 7.46 31.76
C ARG A 65 14.95 6.64 32.33
N ALA A 66 13.89 7.31 32.77
CA ALA A 66 12.67 6.67 33.24
C ALA A 66 11.70 6.39 32.07
N GLY A 67 12.08 6.67 30.82
CA GLY A 67 11.25 6.50 29.64
C GLY A 67 10.18 7.58 29.48
N ARG A 68 10.26 8.69 30.21
CA ARG A 68 9.32 9.80 30.11
C ARG A 68 9.72 10.74 28.99
N ILE A 69 8.75 11.26 28.26
CA ILE A 69 9.00 12.26 27.23
C ILE A 69 9.47 13.55 27.89
N ALA A 70 10.75 13.89 27.68
CA ALA A 70 11.36 15.12 28.15
C ALA A 70 11.14 16.27 27.16
N LEU A 71 11.25 16.00 25.85
CA LEU A 71 11.04 16.99 24.78
C LEU A 71 10.28 16.37 23.61
N VAL A 72 9.43 17.17 22.97
CA VAL A 72 8.70 16.84 21.74
C VAL A 72 9.21 17.69 20.59
N ASN A 73 9.60 17.04 19.49
CA ASN A 73 10.25 17.63 18.32
C ASN A 73 11.42 18.57 18.64
N PRO A 74 12.37 18.18 19.53
CA PRO A 74 13.48 19.05 19.85
C PRO A 74 14.40 19.24 18.64
N ARG A 75 14.90 20.47 18.49
CA ARG A 75 16.08 20.72 17.66
C ARG A 75 17.33 20.14 18.35
N PRO A 76 18.38 19.76 17.61
CA PRO A 76 19.59 19.19 18.21
C PRO A 76 20.22 20.04 19.31
N GLU A 77 20.17 21.37 19.22
CA GLU A 77 20.71 22.26 20.26
C GLU A 77 19.93 22.14 21.58
N ALA A 78 18.61 21.93 21.51
CA ALA A 78 17.78 21.73 22.69
C ALA A 78 18.09 20.38 23.37
N VAL A 79 18.41 19.34 22.59
CA VAL A 79 18.86 18.05 23.15
C VAL A 79 20.18 18.23 23.90
N ARG A 80 21.14 18.94 23.31
CA ARG A 80 22.45 19.22 23.93
C ARG A 80 22.30 20.01 25.23
N ALA A 81 21.52 21.10 25.20
CA ALA A 81 21.24 21.91 26.38
C ALA A 81 20.56 21.07 27.49
N TRP A 82 19.65 20.17 27.11
CA TRP A 82 18.98 19.30 28.06
C TRP A 82 19.95 18.31 28.71
N LEU A 83 20.82 17.66 27.93
CA LEU A 83 21.84 16.72 28.42
C LEU A 83 22.85 17.41 29.35
N GLN A 84 23.24 18.65 29.05
CA GLN A 84 24.10 19.46 29.92
C GLN A 84 23.44 19.77 31.27
N ALA A 85 22.14 20.07 31.26
CA ALA A 85 21.37 20.33 32.48
C ALA A 85 21.06 19.04 33.28
N HIS A 86 21.09 17.88 32.63
CA HIS A 86 20.77 16.58 33.21
C HIS A 86 21.90 15.57 32.96
N PRO A 87 23.11 15.81 33.49
CA PRO A 87 24.27 14.98 33.20
C PRO A 87 24.01 13.51 33.58
N THR A 88 24.24 12.66 32.59
CA THR A 88 23.99 11.23 32.65
C THR A 88 25.02 10.52 33.53
N GLY A 89 24.75 10.31 34.83
CA GLY A 89 25.60 9.48 35.70
C GLY A 89 25.67 8.02 35.24
N LYS A 90 26.69 7.21 35.58
CA LYS A 90 26.81 5.79 35.17
C LYS A 90 25.84 4.81 35.87
N GLY A 91 24.57 5.18 36.05
CA GLY A 91 23.53 4.34 36.66
C GLY A 91 22.68 3.63 35.60
N ALA A 92 22.40 2.35 35.82
CA ALA A 92 21.40 1.59 35.07
C ALA A 92 20.03 2.25 35.16
N ALA A 93 19.19 2.09 34.13
CA ALA A 93 17.80 2.51 34.17
C ALA A 93 17.11 1.88 35.40
N GLU A 94 16.67 2.71 36.35
CA GLU A 94 15.82 2.23 37.45
C GLU A 94 14.55 1.62 36.86
N GLY A 95 14.17 0.46 37.39
CA GLY A 95 13.29 -0.51 36.76
C GLY A 95 12.01 0.08 36.15
N SER A 96 11.63 -0.53 35.03
CA SER A 96 10.33 -0.36 34.37
C SER A 96 9.22 -0.33 35.42
N ARG A 97 8.60 0.84 35.58
CA ARG A 97 7.28 0.89 36.22
C ARG A 97 6.32 0.23 35.24
N SER A 98 5.73 -0.88 35.66
CA SER A 98 4.46 -1.33 35.10
C SER A 98 3.51 -0.14 35.15
N ALA A 99 3.18 0.45 34.00
CA ALA A 99 2.01 1.31 33.95
C ALA A 99 0.85 0.48 34.51
N ALA A 100 0.08 1.05 35.43
CA ALA A 100 -1.16 0.43 35.86
C ALA A 100 -2.05 0.36 34.62
N THR A 101 -2.09 -0.79 33.97
CA THR A 101 -2.99 -1.03 32.85
C THR A 101 -4.37 -1.17 33.46
N GLU A 102 -5.19 -0.14 33.32
CA GLU A 102 -6.64 -0.36 33.39
C GLU A 102 -6.99 -1.49 32.42
N PRO A 103 -7.93 -2.38 32.79
CA PRO A 103 -8.32 -3.47 31.91
C PRO A 103 -8.83 -2.88 30.59
N LEU A 104 -8.11 -3.18 29.51
CA LEU A 104 -8.48 -2.79 28.15
C LEU A 104 -9.94 -3.20 27.88
N SER A 105 -10.71 -2.35 27.22
CA SER A 105 -12.04 -2.73 26.71
C SER A 105 -11.92 -3.93 25.76
N GLU A 106 -12.99 -4.69 25.54
CA GLU A 106 -12.96 -5.83 24.61
C GLU A 106 -12.47 -5.41 23.20
N ALA A 107 -12.86 -4.21 22.75
CA ALA A 107 -12.41 -3.65 21.49
C ALA A 107 -10.91 -3.31 21.51
N GLU A 108 -10.40 -2.75 22.62
CA GLU A 108 -8.97 -2.50 22.81
C GLU A 108 -8.15 -3.79 22.93
N GLN A 109 -8.72 -4.85 23.51
CA GLN A 109 -8.12 -6.18 23.52
C GLN A 109 -8.05 -6.77 22.11
N HIS A 110 -9.11 -6.61 21.30
CA HIS A 110 -9.10 -7.02 19.89
C HIS A 110 -8.10 -6.22 19.06
N LEU A 111 -7.98 -4.92 19.29
CA LEU A 111 -6.98 -4.05 18.68
C LEU A 111 -5.55 -4.45 19.06
N ALA A 112 -5.27 -4.60 20.36
CA ALA A 112 -3.96 -4.98 20.87
C ALA A 112 -3.55 -6.39 20.43
N ALA A 113 -4.49 -7.35 20.45
CA ALA A 113 -4.23 -8.72 20.00
C ALA A 113 -4.12 -8.84 18.46
N GLY A 114 -4.64 -7.87 17.71
CA GLY A 114 -4.41 -7.75 16.26
C GLY A 114 -2.98 -7.35 15.92
N SER A 115 -2.35 -6.56 16.81
CA SER A 115 -1.06 -5.91 16.56
C SER A 115 0.13 -6.56 17.27
N ALA A 116 -0.11 -7.30 18.37
CA ALA A 116 0.92 -8.00 19.14
C ALA A 116 1.43 -9.29 18.47
N VAL A 117 0.88 -9.69 17.33
CA VAL A 117 1.32 -10.87 16.59
C VAL A 117 2.39 -10.44 15.59
N GLY A 118 3.66 -10.60 16.00
CA GLY A 118 4.78 -10.59 15.05
C GLY A 118 4.45 -11.49 13.87
N LEU A 119 4.36 -10.88 12.69
CA LEU A 119 3.82 -11.42 11.44
C LEU A 119 4.49 -12.74 11.06
N LYS A 120 3.91 -13.84 11.54
CA LYS A 120 3.91 -15.10 10.81
C LYS A 120 2.54 -15.19 10.14
N SER A 121 2.53 -15.34 8.82
CA SER A 121 1.36 -15.29 7.92
C SER A 121 0.13 -16.09 8.37
N HIS A 122 0.31 -17.13 9.20
CA HIS A 122 -0.75 -18.06 9.64
C HIS A 122 -1.80 -17.48 10.60
N ARG A 123 -1.81 -16.17 10.90
CA ARG A 123 -2.79 -15.55 11.81
C ARG A 123 -3.54 -14.35 11.23
N LEU A 124 -3.32 -14.00 9.96
CA LEU A 124 -3.97 -12.82 9.36
C LEU A 124 -5.50 -12.94 9.35
N ASP A 125 -6.06 -14.14 9.13
CA ASP A 125 -7.51 -14.36 9.19
C ASP A 125 -8.10 -14.04 10.56
N VAL A 126 -7.41 -14.45 11.63
CA VAL A 126 -7.82 -14.18 13.01
C VAL A 126 -7.76 -12.68 13.30
N ILE A 127 -6.71 -12.00 12.82
CA ILE A 127 -6.54 -10.55 12.98
C ILE A 127 -7.65 -9.80 12.24
N VAL A 128 -7.89 -10.14 10.97
CA VAL A 128 -8.96 -9.55 10.15
C VAL A 128 -10.32 -9.76 10.83
N ALA A 129 -10.62 -10.97 11.31
CA ALA A 129 -11.88 -11.25 11.99
C ALA A 129 -12.06 -10.43 13.28
N ARG A 130 -11.00 -10.25 14.07
CA ARG A 130 -11.04 -9.43 15.29
C ARG A 130 -11.19 -7.94 15.00
N LEU A 131 -10.46 -7.43 14.01
CA LEU A 131 -10.55 -6.02 13.62
C LEU A 131 -11.94 -5.69 13.05
N ARG A 132 -12.55 -6.59 12.27
CA ARG A 132 -13.96 -6.45 11.82
C ARG A 132 -14.97 -6.38 12.97
N LYS A 133 -14.68 -7.02 14.11
CA LYS A 133 -15.51 -6.86 15.31
C LYS A 133 -15.26 -5.51 15.97
N ALA A 134 -13.99 -5.12 16.11
CA ALA A 134 -13.59 -3.84 16.71
C ALA A 134 -14.14 -2.63 15.94
N THR A 135 -14.38 -2.74 14.62
CA THR A 135 -15.02 -1.65 13.86
C THR A 135 -16.47 -1.36 14.25
N GLN A 136 -17.12 -2.26 15.01
CA GLN A 136 -18.50 -2.06 15.50
C GLN A 136 -18.57 -1.20 16.76
N ASP A 137 -17.44 -0.98 17.43
CA ASP A 137 -17.35 -0.09 18.60
C ASP A 137 -17.00 1.33 18.13
N GLU A 138 -17.92 2.27 18.33
CA GLU A 138 -17.79 3.66 17.90
C GLU A 138 -16.52 4.33 18.46
N ALA A 139 -16.15 4.03 19.71
CA ALA A 139 -15.00 4.67 20.38
C ALA A 139 -13.65 4.28 19.75
N SER A 140 -13.59 3.12 19.09
CA SER A 140 -12.36 2.56 18.53
C SER A 140 -12.42 2.35 17.01
N ALA A 141 -13.58 2.60 16.40
CA ALA A 141 -13.88 2.35 14.99
C ALA A 141 -12.83 2.92 14.04
N ALA A 142 -12.44 4.19 14.20
CA ALA A 142 -11.48 4.84 13.29
C ALA A 142 -10.13 4.08 13.21
N ARG A 143 -9.57 3.74 14.38
CA ARG A 143 -8.32 2.96 14.47
C ARG A 143 -8.52 1.52 13.99
N ALA A 144 -9.64 0.90 14.35
CA ALA A 144 -9.97 -0.45 13.92
C ALA A 144 -10.08 -0.56 12.39
N TRP A 145 -10.73 0.40 11.73
CA TRP A 145 -10.83 0.47 10.27
C TRP A 145 -9.45 0.63 9.62
N PHE A 146 -8.60 1.52 10.15
CA PHE A 146 -7.25 1.71 9.59
C PHE A 146 -6.44 0.40 9.67
N ARG A 147 -6.42 -0.22 10.85
CA ARG A 147 -5.70 -1.48 11.09
C ARG A 147 -6.27 -2.63 10.28
N LEU A 148 -7.60 -2.69 10.13
CA LEU A 148 -8.26 -3.70 9.29
C LEU A 148 -7.78 -3.58 7.85
N GLY A 149 -7.67 -2.36 7.33
CA GLY A 149 -7.12 -2.15 5.99
C GLY A 149 -5.67 -2.63 5.87
N VAL A 150 -4.82 -2.37 6.86
CA VAL A 150 -3.44 -2.89 6.88
C VAL A 150 -3.44 -4.42 6.86
N ALA A 151 -4.21 -5.07 7.73
CA ALA A 151 -4.26 -6.54 7.81
C ALA A 151 -4.78 -7.19 6.52
N LEU A 152 -5.82 -6.62 5.90
CA LEU A 152 -6.37 -7.08 4.62
C LEU A 152 -5.32 -6.96 3.51
N ARG A 153 -4.61 -5.83 3.44
CA ARG A 153 -3.57 -5.65 2.42
C ARG A 153 -2.42 -6.65 2.58
N MET A 154 -2.00 -6.93 3.81
CA MET A 154 -0.97 -7.94 4.07
C MET A 154 -1.44 -9.35 3.71
N ARG A 155 -2.72 -9.66 3.94
CA ARG A 155 -3.32 -10.95 3.58
C ARG A 155 -3.37 -11.12 2.07
N PHE A 156 -3.80 -10.09 1.36
CA PHE A 156 -3.76 -10.01 -0.10
C PHE A 156 -2.35 -10.27 -0.66
N GLU A 157 -1.34 -9.56 -0.16
CA GLU A 157 0.05 -9.71 -0.61
C GLU A 157 0.66 -11.08 -0.29
N SER A 158 0.13 -11.76 0.73
CA SER A 158 0.51 -13.13 1.09
C SER A 158 -0.19 -14.21 0.24
N GLY A 159 -0.91 -13.83 -0.82
CA GLY A 159 -1.65 -14.74 -1.69
C GLY A 159 -3.06 -15.07 -1.20
N GLY A 160 -3.65 -14.19 -0.37
CA GLY A 160 -5.01 -14.32 0.15
C GLY A 160 -6.11 -14.03 -0.88
N ASP A 161 -7.29 -13.63 -0.40
CA ASP A 161 -8.45 -13.34 -1.24
C ASP A 161 -8.17 -12.11 -2.13
N PRO A 162 -8.35 -12.18 -3.46
CA PRO A 162 -8.21 -11.02 -4.35
C PRO A 162 -9.05 -9.81 -3.93
N ALA A 163 -10.22 -10.03 -3.30
CA ALA A 163 -11.10 -8.96 -2.82
C ALA A 163 -10.53 -8.17 -1.62
N ASP A 164 -9.47 -8.67 -0.99
CA ASP A 164 -8.89 -8.03 0.19
C ASP A 164 -8.25 -6.68 -0.11
N PHE A 165 -7.73 -6.46 -1.33
CA PHE A 165 -7.18 -5.15 -1.66
C PHE A 165 -8.27 -4.08 -1.79
N ALA A 166 -9.39 -4.39 -2.44
CA ALA A 166 -10.53 -3.48 -2.48
C ALA A 166 -11.05 -3.21 -1.05
N ALA A 167 -11.21 -4.26 -0.25
CA ALA A 167 -11.65 -4.13 1.14
C ALA A 167 -10.66 -3.34 2.01
N SER A 168 -9.35 -3.41 1.73
CA SER A 168 -8.36 -2.62 2.46
C SER A 168 -8.49 -1.13 2.19
N VAL A 169 -8.66 -0.78 0.92
CA VAL A 169 -8.85 0.60 0.45
C VAL A 169 -10.10 1.20 1.05
N ASP A 170 -11.23 0.46 1.00
CA ASP A 170 -12.48 0.88 1.63
C ASP A 170 -12.32 1.11 3.13
N SER A 171 -11.59 0.21 3.81
CA SER A 171 -11.33 0.32 5.25
C SER A 171 -10.51 1.57 5.58
N TRP A 172 -9.48 1.88 4.80
CA TRP A 172 -8.70 3.12 5.00
C TRP A 172 -9.51 4.38 4.73
N HIS A 173 -10.36 4.40 3.70
CA HIS A 173 -11.26 5.53 3.45
C HIS A 173 -12.25 5.74 4.60
N ARG A 174 -12.84 4.68 5.15
CA ARG A 174 -13.71 4.77 6.34
C ARG A 174 -12.96 5.29 7.56
N ALA A 175 -11.74 4.82 7.79
CA ALA A 175 -10.90 5.33 8.87
C ALA A 175 -10.63 6.84 8.73
N LEU A 176 -10.25 7.28 7.53
CA LEU A 176 -9.97 8.70 7.26
C LEU A 176 -11.23 9.56 7.33
N ALA A 177 -12.41 9.04 6.98
CA ALA A 177 -13.67 9.75 7.15
C ALA A 177 -13.99 10.01 8.64
N LEU A 178 -13.69 9.03 9.52
CA LEU A 178 -13.89 9.14 10.96
C LEU A 178 -12.83 10.04 11.64
N ASP A 179 -11.59 10.09 11.16
CA ASP A 179 -10.56 11.03 11.64
C ASP A 179 -9.79 11.68 10.47
N PRO A 180 -10.34 12.75 9.86
CA PRO A 180 -9.78 13.40 8.66
C PRO A 180 -8.40 14.02 8.85
N ASN A 181 -7.97 14.25 10.10
CA ASN A 181 -6.69 14.89 10.43
C ASN A 181 -5.52 13.90 10.50
N GLN A 182 -5.76 12.62 10.23
CA GLN A 182 -4.73 11.57 10.26
C GLN A 182 -3.89 11.58 8.98
N TYR A 183 -2.75 12.26 9.04
CA TYR A 183 -1.84 12.37 7.91
C TYR A 183 -1.33 11.01 7.43
N ILE A 184 -0.98 10.11 8.35
CA ILE A 184 -0.46 8.77 8.00
C ILE A 184 -1.51 7.95 7.24
N TRP A 185 -2.77 8.01 7.66
CA TRP A 185 -3.86 7.26 7.04
C TRP A 185 -4.14 7.78 5.62
N ARG A 186 -4.13 9.10 5.44
CA ARG A 186 -4.22 9.71 4.11
C ARG A 186 -3.08 9.28 3.20
N ARG A 187 -1.84 9.28 3.72
CA ARG A 187 -0.66 8.83 2.97
C ARG A 187 -0.76 7.35 2.56
N ARG A 188 -1.34 6.49 3.40
CA ARG A 188 -1.57 5.08 3.05
C ARG A 188 -2.51 4.92 1.85
N ILE A 189 -3.57 5.72 1.76
CA ILE A 189 -4.46 5.71 0.59
C ILE A 189 -3.72 6.28 -0.63
N GLN A 190 -3.07 7.43 -0.48
CA GLN A 190 -2.32 8.10 -1.54
C GLN A 190 -1.18 7.27 -2.11
N GLN A 191 -0.61 6.33 -1.34
CA GLN A 191 0.37 5.35 -1.82
C GLN A 191 -0.17 4.55 -3.02
N TYR A 192 -1.44 4.16 -2.98
CA TYR A 192 -2.12 3.39 -4.03
C TYR A 192 -3.05 4.22 -4.91
N GLY A 193 -3.27 5.49 -4.56
CA GLY A 193 -4.19 6.42 -5.23
C GLY A 193 -3.64 7.09 -6.50
N PRO A 194 -4.44 8.00 -7.11
CA PRO A 194 -4.08 8.71 -8.33
C PRO A 194 -2.95 9.72 -8.11
N ARG A 195 -2.17 9.99 -9.16
CA ARG A 195 -1.04 10.94 -9.16
C ARG A 195 -1.45 12.38 -8.80
N LEU A 196 -2.68 12.79 -9.08
CA LEU A 196 -3.19 14.10 -8.65
C LEU A 196 -3.20 14.25 -7.13
N ASP A 197 -3.36 13.15 -6.40
CA ASP A 197 -3.36 13.12 -4.93
C ASP A 197 -2.00 12.83 -4.32
N LYS A 198 -0.99 12.57 -5.14
CA LYS A 198 0.32 12.24 -4.64
C LYS A 198 1.08 13.51 -4.25
N PRO A 199 1.64 13.56 -3.03
CA PRO A 199 2.56 14.64 -2.65
C PRO A 199 3.95 14.49 -3.30
N TYR A 200 4.34 13.25 -3.55
CA TYR A 200 5.64 12.76 -3.97
C TYR A 200 5.48 11.27 -4.34
N PRO A 201 6.41 10.70 -5.12
CA PRO A 201 6.55 9.25 -5.25
C PRO A 201 6.97 8.64 -3.89
N PHE A 202 6.39 7.51 -3.50
CA PHE A 202 6.64 6.94 -2.16
C PHE A 202 7.92 6.11 -2.08
N TYR A 203 8.28 5.42 -3.18
CA TYR A 203 9.35 4.42 -3.19
C TYR A 203 10.29 4.51 -4.41
N ASP A 204 10.35 5.66 -5.08
CA ASP A 204 11.33 5.89 -6.17
C ASP A 204 12.79 5.78 -5.69
N TRP A 205 13.04 5.96 -4.40
CA TRP A 205 14.34 5.77 -3.77
C TRP A 205 14.84 4.31 -3.79
N VAL A 206 13.98 3.29 -4.00
CA VAL A 206 14.39 1.88 -3.91
C VAL A 206 15.44 1.52 -4.97
N GLU A 207 15.26 1.98 -6.20
CA GLU A 207 16.24 1.71 -7.27
C GLU A 207 17.54 2.46 -7.06
N THR A 208 17.46 3.73 -6.62
CA THR A 208 18.64 4.50 -6.19
C THR A 208 19.40 3.80 -5.08
N ALA A 209 18.68 3.33 -4.05
CA ALA A 209 19.27 2.61 -2.93
C ALA A 209 20.03 1.36 -3.37
N ARG A 210 19.40 0.55 -4.22
CA ARG A 210 20.03 -0.66 -4.78
C ARG A 210 21.26 -0.34 -5.62
N ALA A 211 21.19 0.68 -6.46
CA ALA A 211 22.32 1.10 -7.29
C ALA A 211 23.51 1.56 -6.44
N GLU A 212 23.27 2.41 -5.44
CA GLU A 212 24.30 2.92 -4.55
C GLU A 212 24.91 1.84 -3.64
N LEU A 213 24.10 0.90 -3.15
CA LEU A 213 24.59 -0.25 -2.39
C LEU A 213 25.50 -1.15 -3.24
N ARG A 214 25.10 -1.45 -4.49
CA ARG A 214 25.95 -2.21 -5.41
C ARG A 214 27.25 -1.47 -5.75
N ALA A 215 27.20 -0.14 -5.89
CA ALA A 215 28.40 0.67 -6.08
C ALA A 215 29.36 0.59 -4.87
N ARG A 216 28.81 0.43 -3.66
CA ARG A 216 29.55 0.12 -2.43
C ARG A 216 30.00 -1.35 -2.30
N LYS A 217 29.70 -2.18 -3.30
CA LYS A 217 29.91 -3.65 -3.29
C LYS A 217 29.12 -4.36 -2.18
N GLU A 218 28.03 -3.76 -1.73
CA GLU A 218 27.08 -4.38 -0.81
C GLU A 218 25.96 -5.05 -1.61
N GLN A 219 25.48 -6.20 -1.12
CA GLN A 219 24.28 -6.83 -1.68
C GLN A 219 23.03 -6.15 -1.10
N PRO A 220 22.16 -5.54 -1.93
CA PRO A 220 20.93 -4.95 -1.43
C PRO A 220 20.00 -6.00 -0.84
N ILE A 221 19.36 -5.65 0.27
CA ILE A 221 18.32 -6.51 0.88
C ILE A 221 17.17 -6.72 -0.13
N PRO A 222 16.77 -7.97 -0.40
CA PRO A 222 15.67 -8.26 -1.30
C PRO A 222 14.33 -7.86 -0.67
N LEU A 223 13.41 -7.41 -1.51
CA LEU A 223 12.03 -7.11 -1.11
C LEU A 223 11.14 -8.30 -1.49
N ALA A 224 10.30 -8.75 -0.56
CA ALA A 224 9.24 -9.72 -0.80
C ALA A 224 8.15 -9.14 -1.72
N VAL A 225 7.84 -7.85 -1.55
CA VAL A 225 6.88 -7.12 -2.38
C VAL A 225 7.55 -5.87 -2.95
N GLU A 226 7.93 -5.95 -4.22
CA GLU A 226 8.47 -4.82 -4.98
C GLU A 226 7.45 -3.69 -5.11
N PRO A 227 7.84 -2.42 -4.90
CA PRO A 227 6.98 -1.28 -5.19
C PRO A 227 6.72 -1.17 -6.70
N ARG A 228 5.50 -0.84 -7.07
CA ARG A 228 5.08 -0.79 -8.50
C ARG A 228 4.13 0.35 -8.75
N GLY A 229 3.97 0.70 -10.04
CA GLY A 229 2.90 1.55 -10.52
C GLY A 229 2.66 2.78 -9.64
N ALA A 230 1.56 2.77 -8.87
CA ALA A 230 1.15 3.86 -8.00
C ALA A 230 2.27 4.30 -7.03
N GLU A 231 2.99 3.34 -6.46
CA GLU A 231 3.99 3.59 -5.42
C GLU A 231 5.22 4.36 -5.93
N LEU A 232 5.51 4.22 -7.23
CA LEU A 232 6.63 4.86 -7.93
C LEU A 232 6.20 6.11 -8.71
N ALA A 233 4.89 6.29 -8.89
CA ALA A 233 4.32 7.30 -9.76
C ALA A 233 4.57 8.72 -9.23
N GLN A 234 5.11 9.58 -10.09
CA GLN A 234 5.33 11.00 -9.80
C GLN A 234 3.99 11.77 -9.73
N PRO A 235 3.85 12.78 -8.85
CA PRO A 235 2.67 13.64 -8.81
C PRO A 235 2.34 14.27 -10.17
N LEU A 236 1.05 14.42 -10.46
CA LEU A 236 0.58 15.24 -11.59
C LEU A 236 -0.08 16.52 -11.08
N ARG A 237 0.01 17.56 -11.90
CA ARG A 237 -0.69 18.83 -11.64
C ARG A 237 -2.03 18.90 -12.37
N ASP A 238 -2.11 18.38 -13.59
CA ASP A 238 -3.31 18.44 -14.42
C ASP A 238 -3.69 17.03 -14.96
N PRO A 239 -4.94 16.56 -14.77
CA PRO A 239 -5.42 15.30 -15.35
C PRO A 239 -5.29 15.23 -16.88
N ALA A 240 -5.37 16.36 -17.59
CA ALA A 240 -5.30 16.40 -19.05
C ALA A 240 -3.91 16.02 -19.60
N GLU A 241 -2.85 16.17 -18.80
CA GLU A 241 -1.47 15.81 -19.20
C GLU A 241 -1.31 14.31 -19.51
N ALA A 242 -2.24 13.48 -19.07
CA ALA A 242 -2.12 12.03 -19.13
C ALA A 242 -3.05 11.33 -20.14
N SER A 243 -3.97 12.04 -20.82
CA SER A 243 -5.03 11.38 -21.59
C SER A 243 -4.65 11.15 -23.07
N PRO A 244 -4.31 9.92 -23.50
CA PRO A 244 -4.07 9.64 -24.90
C PRO A 244 -5.39 9.53 -25.67
N ALA A 245 -5.28 9.60 -27.00
CA ALA A 245 -6.40 9.29 -27.88
C ALA A 245 -6.93 7.86 -27.62
N PRO A 246 -8.25 7.62 -27.78
CA PRO A 246 -8.81 6.28 -27.72
C PRO A 246 -8.17 5.36 -28.77
N THR A 247 -7.66 4.22 -28.33
CA THR A 247 -7.20 3.16 -29.24
C THR A 247 -8.40 2.33 -29.67
N ALA A 248 -8.62 2.20 -30.98
CA ALA A 248 -9.71 1.39 -31.50
C ALA A 248 -9.50 -0.10 -31.17
N LEU A 249 -10.60 -0.78 -30.84
CA LEU A 249 -10.61 -2.24 -30.74
C LEU A 249 -10.38 -2.87 -32.14
N PRO A 250 -9.74 -4.05 -32.21
CA PRO A 250 -9.55 -4.75 -33.48
C PRO A 250 -10.89 -5.05 -34.17
N GLU A 251 -10.91 -5.01 -35.50
CA GLU A 251 -12.12 -5.34 -36.26
C GLU A 251 -12.60 -6.77 -35.93
N GLY A 252 -13.91 -6.94 -35.76
CA GLY A 252 -14.50 -8.26 -35.51
C GLY A 252 -14.34 -8.78 -34.07
N TRP A 253 -13.81 -7.98 -33.13
CA TRP A 253 -13.67 -8.38 -31.72
C TRP A 253 -14.99 -8.88 -31.10
N GLN A 254 -16.14 -8.37 -31.54
CA GLN A 254 -17.46 -8.81 -31.07
C GLN A 254 -17.78 -10.26 -31.43
N LYS A 255 -17.16 -10.78 -32.50
CA LYS A 255 -17.31 -12.18 -32.96
C LYS A 255 -16.45 -13.15 -32.15
N VAL A 256 -15.46 -12.64 -31.40
CA VAL A 256 -14.68 -13.47 -30.47
C VAL A 256 -15.63 -13.97 -29.38
N ILE A 257 -15.61 -15.28 -29.18
CA ILE A 257 -16.46 -15.96 -28.19
C ILE A 257 -16.16 -15.38 -26.81
N GLN A 258 -17.23 -14.99 -26.12
CA GLN A 258 -17.11 -14.47 -24.77
C GLN A 258 -16.58 -15.56 -23.83
N ASP A 259 -15.70 -15.16 -22.91
CA ASP A 259 -15.20 -16.03 -21.86
C ASP A 259 -16.36 -16.58 -21.00
N ASP A 260 -16.31 -17.88 -20.72
CA ASP A 260 -17.31 -18.61 -19.94
C ASP A 260 -16.79 -18.97 -18.53
N GLY A 261 -15.83 -18.19 -18.02
CA GLY A 261 -15.26 -18.32 -16.68
C GLY A 261 -13.88 -18.94 -16.63
N LEU A 262 -13.13 -18.98 -17.73
CA LEU A 262 -11.71 -19.36 -17.73
C LEU A 262 -10.82 -18.21 -17.26
N LEU A 263 -11.30 -16.98 -17.38
CA LEU A 263 -10.57 -15.79 -16.99
C LEU A 263 -11.29 -15.08 -15.85
N LEU A 264 -10.51 -14.60 -14.89
CA LEU A 264 -10.98 -13.83 -13.76
C LEU A 264 -10.36 -12.43 -13.81
N ALA A 265 -11.20 -11.42 -13.59
CA ALA A 265 -10.79 -10.03 -13.45
C ALA A 265 -11.25 -9.49 -12.09
N HIS A 266 -10.32 -8.87 -11.36
CA HIS A 266 -10.62 -8.17 -10.11
C HIS A 266 -10.11 -6.74 -10.20
N ALA A 267 -10.96 -5.75 -9.92
CA ALA A 267 -10.60 -4.35 -9.97
C ALA A 267 -10.70 -3.72 -8.58
N THR A 268 -9.61 -3.10 -8.13
CA THR A 268 -9.60 -2.23 -6.96
C THR A 268 -9.51 -0.77 -7.41
N VAL A 269 -10.46 0.05 -6.98
CA VAL A 269 -10.51 1.48 -7.32
C VAL A 269 -10.12 2.30 -6.10
N VAL A 270 -9.00 3.03 -6.18
CA VAL A 270 -8.50 3.90 -5.13
C VAL A 270 -8.82 5.35 -5.49
N ARG A 271 -9.71 5.98 -4.72
CA ARG A 271 -10.15 7.36 -4.97
C ARG A 271 -9.19 8.38 -4.41
N ASP A 272 -9.22 9.57 -5.00
CA ASP A 272 -8.60 10.76 -4.44
C ASP A 272 -9.14 11.05 -3.02
N THR A 273 -8.24 11.36 -2.08
CA THR A 273 -8.55 11.64 -0.68
C THR A 273 -9.01 13.07 -0.42
N GLN A 274 -8.92 13.95 -1.43
CA GLN A 274 -9.33 15.35 -1.36
C GLN A 274 -10.69 15.61 -2.04
N GLY A 275 -11.37 14.54 -2.47
CA GLY A 275 -12.69 14.62 -3.10
C GLY A 275 -12.67 15.04 -4.57
N ARG A 276 -11.51 15.08 -5.22
CA ARG A 276 -11.43 15.31 -6.67
C ARG A 276 -12.02 14.13 -7.42
N ARG A 277 -12.52 14.38 -8.63
CA ARG A 277 -13.05 13.37 -9.55
C ARG A 277 -11.94 12.61 -10.25
N ALA A 278 -11.13 11.93 -9.44
CA ALA A 278 -9.99 11.16 -9.88
C ALA A 278 -9.88 9.87 -9.06
N ALA A 279 -9.44 8.81 -9.73
CA ALA A 279 -9.14 7.54 -9.11
C ALA A 279 -7.98 6.85 -9.84
N ARG A 280 -7.34 5.92 -9.15
CA ARG A 280 -6.45 4.94 -9.76
C ARG A 280 -7.10 3.57 -9.67
N VAL A 281 -7.11 2.87 -10.80
CA VAL A 281 -7.62 1.51 -10.89
C VAL A 281 -6.45 0.55 -10.91
N HIS A 282 -6.54 -0.47 -10.07
CA HIS A 282 -5.64 -1.63 -10.03
C HIS A 282 -6.44 -2.83 -10.50
N LEU A 283 -6.17 -3.28 -11.73
CA LEU A 283 -6.84 -4.41 -12.35
C LEU A 283 -5.94 -5.63 -12.33
N GLU A 284 -6.45 -6.72 -11.78
CA GLU A 284 -5.81 -8.01 -11.65
C GLU A 284 -6.51 -9.03 -12.54
N LEU A 285 -5.75 -9.64 -13.43
CA LEU A 285 -6.21 -10.56 -14.46
C LEU A 285 -5.49 -11.89 -14.29
N ARG A 286 -6.25 -12.97 -14.15
CA ARG A 286 -5.67 -14.31 -14.01
C ARG A 286 -6.54 -15.38 -14.66
N PRO A 287 -5.96 -16.53 -15.04
CA PRO A 287 -6.73 -17.71 -15.37
C PRO A 287 -7.46 -18.22 -14.12
N ASN A 288 -8.57 -18.91 -14.31
CA ASN A 288 -9.38 -19.45 -13.24
C ASN A 288 -8.82 -20.80 -12.75
N PRO A 289 -8.21 -20.87 -11.55
CA PRO A 289 -7.64 -22.13 -11.06
C PRO A 289 -8.71 -23.18 -10.76
N ALA A 290 -9.96 -22.78 -10.47
CA ALA A 290 -11.05 -23.72 -10.27
C ALA A 290 -11.43 -24.49 -11.55
N ARG A 291 -10.98 -24.00 -12.71
CA ARG A 291 -11.12 -24.66 -14.01
C ARG A 291 -9.79 -25.18 -14.56
N ALA A 292 -8.73 -25.20 -13.73
CA ALA A 292 -7.36 -25.51 -14.16
C ALA A 292 -6.94 -24.75 -15.43
N ALA A 293 -7.42 -23.50 -15.58
CA ALA A 293 -7.12 -22.69 -16.74
C ALA A 293 -5.72 -22.09 -16.62
N HIS A 294 -5.07 -21.87 -17.76
CA HIS A 294 -3.75 -21.22 -17.83
C HIS A 294 -3.63 -20.34 -19.08
N TRP A 295 -2.75 -19.35 -19.05
CA TRP A 295 -2.44 -18.51 -20.21
C TRP A 295 -1.72 -19.32 -21.29
N ASN A 296 -2.00 -19.01 -22.55
CA ASN A 296 -1.13 -19.40 -23.66
C ASN A 296 -0.32 -18.18 -24.12
N ASN A 297 1.00 -18.31 -24.09
CA ASN A 297 1.96 -17.26 -24.42
C ASN A 297 2.65 -17.44 -25.77
N GLU A 298 2.32 -18.49 -26.52
CA GLU A 298 3.00 -18.86 -27.77
C GLU A 298 2.56 -18.04 -28.99
N VAL A 299 1.39 -17.37 -28.90
CA VAL A 299 0.77 -16.70 -30.05
C VAL A 299 0.95 -15.18 -29.97
N GLU A 300 0.08 -14.51 -29.22
CA GLU A 300 0.09 -13.06 -29.03
C GLU A 300 -0.16 -12.74 -27.55
N PRO A 301 0.39 -11.62 -27.04
CA PRO A 301 0.14 -11.21 -25.67
C PRO A 301 -1.35 -10.92 -25.48
N ALA A 302 -1.83 -11.13 -24.24
CA ALA A 302 -3.18 -10.69 -23.89
C ALA A 302 -3.25 -9.16 -24.01
N ARG A 303 -4.39 -8.64 -24.47
CA ARG A 303 -4.56 -7.20 -24.71
C ARG A 303 -5.84 -6.71 -24.06
N LEU A 304 -5.74 -5.56 -23.40
CA LEU A 304 -6.85 -4.92 -22.71
C LEU A 304 -7.14 -3.57 -23.36
N TRP A 305 -8.40 -3.33 -23.70
CA TRP A 305 -8.87 -2.02 -24.15
C TRP A 305 -9.83 -1.44 -23.13
N LEU A 306 -9.61 -0.18 -22.78
CA LEU A 306 -10.55 0.60 -21.97
C LEU A 306 -11.56 1.30 -22.88
N ARG A 307 -12.80 1.37 -22.43
CA ARG A 307 -13.92 2.03 -23.11
C ARG A 307 -14.50 3.09 -22.19
N PRO A 308 -13.80 4.23 -21.99
CA PRO A 308 -14.33 5.33 -21.20
C PRO A 308 -15.63 5.85 -21.82
N ALA A 309 -16.58 6.23 -20.96
CA ALA A 309 -17.77 6.96 -21.38
C ALA A 309 -17.39 8.39 -21.83
N ASP A 310 -18.31 9.06 -22.50
CA ASP A 310 -18.06 10.43 -22.97
C ASP A 310 -17.68 11.37 -21.81
N GLY A 311 -16.62 12.15 -22.03
CA GLY A 311 -16.05 13.06 -21.04
C GLY A 311 -15.15 12.41 -19.98
N TRP A 312 -15.08 11.07 -19.92
CA TRP A 312 -14.12 10.39 -19.05
C TRP A 312 -12.73 10.39 -19.67
N GLN A 313 -11.75 10.53 -18.80
CA GLN A 313 -10.34 10.58 -19.15
C GLN A 313 -9.61 9.42 -18.50
N THR A 314 -8.68 8.81 -19.22
CA THR A 314 -7.89 7.67 -18.75
C THR A 314 -6.43 7.91 -19.04
N SER A 315 -5.51 7.46 -18.19
CA SER A 315 -4.07 7.62 -18.45
C SER A 315 -3.55 6.74 -19.60
N ALA A 316 -4.33 5.74 -20.02
CA ALA A 316 -4.06 4.85 -21.12
C ALA A 316 -5.37 4.19 -21.56
N THR A 317 -5.53 3.92 -22.86
CA THR A 317 -6.76 3.34 -23.43
C THR A 317 -6.55 1.89 -23.91
N HIS A 318 -5.30 1.44 -23.96
CA HIS A 318 -4.90 0.11 -24.41
C HIS A 318 -3.66 -0.37 -23.64
N PHE A 319 -3.59 -1.67 -23.37
CA PHE A 319 -2.46 -2.33 -22.73
C PHE A 319 -2.15 -3.64 -23.42
N GLU A 320 -0.87 -3.86 -23.70
CA GLU A 320 -0.33 -5.18 -24.02
C GLU A 320 0.20 -5.82 -22.74
N LEU A 321 -0.16 -7.09 -22.52
CA LEU A 321 0.15 -7.85 -21.32
C LEU A 321 1.04 -9.03 -21.71
N PRO A 322 2.35 -8.79 -21.93
CA PRO A 322 3.28 -9.85 -22.29
C PRO A 322 3.34 -10.90 -21.18
N GLY A 323 3.28 -12.16 -21.59
CA GLY A 323 3.50 -13.30 -20.70
C GLY A 323 5.00 -13.54 -20.44
N PRO A 324 5.32 -14.47 -19.53
CA PRO A 324 6.67 -14.98 -19.37
C PRO A 324 7.15 -15.71 -20.63
N ALA A 325 8.44 -16.04 -20.67
CA ALA A 325 9.03 -16.80 -21.78
C ALA A 325 8.52 -18.26 -21.88
N SER A 326 7.83 -18.77 -20.85
CA SER A 326 7.23 -20.11 -20.89
C SER A 326 6.00 -20.13 -21.80
N ALA A 327 5.81 -21.21 -22.54
CA ALA A 327 4.67 -21.39 -23.46
C ALA A 327 3.31 -21.24 -22.76
N VAL A 328 3.20 -21.74 -21.54
CA VAL A 328 2.02 -21.62 -20.69
C VAL A 328 2.39 -21.13 -19.30
N SER A 329 1.42 -20.55 -18.59
CA SER A 329 1.63 -20.05 -17.24
C SER A 329 0.33 -19.67 -16.52
N GLU A 330 0.38 -19.60 -15.19
CA GLU A 330 -0.76 -19.28 -14.31
C GLU A 330 -0.61 -17.92 -13.60
N GLU A 331 0.35 -17.12 -14.07
CA GLU A 331 0.73 -15.88 -13.42
C GLU A 331 -0.41 -14.86 -13.41
N LEU A 332 -0.41 -14.06 -12.36
CA LEU A 332 -1.27 -12.91 -12.24
C LEU A 332 -0.72 -11.73 -13.06
N ARG A 333 -1.49 -11.29 -14.05
CA ARG A 333 -1.22 -10.09 -14.84
C ARG A 333 -1.90 -8.89 -14.21
N ARG A 334 -1.22 -7.75 -14.19
CA ARG A 334 -1.72 -6.53 -13.53
C ARG A 334 -1.67 -5.35 -14.48
N VAL A 335 -2.70 -4.53 -14.40
CA VAL A 335 -2.80 -3.27 -15.12
C VAL A 335 -3.16 -2.18 -14.12
N GLU A 336 -2.44 -1.07 -14.18
CA GLU A 336 -2.77 0.11 -13.42
C GLU A 336 -2.98 1.29 -14.35
N PHE A 337 -4.04 2.05 -14.11
CA PHE A 337 -4.32 3.25 -14.86
C PHE A 337 -5.10 4.26 -14.01
N GLU A 338 -5.08 5.50 -14.45
CA GLU A 338 -5.79 6.59 -13.80
C GLU A 338 -7.02 6.93 -14.59
N LEU A 339 -8.00 7.44 -13.85
CA LEU A 339 -9.32 7.74 -14.31
C LEU A 339 -9.75 9.09 -13.74
N SER A 340 -10.21 9.99 -14.59
CA SER A 340 -10.92 11.20 -14.17
C SER A 340 -12.24 11.32 -14.93
N TRP A 341 -13.21 11.99 -14.34
CA TRP A 341 -14.56 12.05 -14.87
C TRP A 341 -15.23 13.42 -14.65
N PRO A 342 -16.24 13.78 -15.46
CA PRO A 342 -16.93 15.06 -15.34
C PRO A 342 -17.85 15.11 -14.12
N GLU A 343 -18.39 16.28 -13.80
CA GLU A 343 -19.22 16.49 -12.61
C GLU A 343 -20.52 15.70 -12.64
N ASP A 344 -21.16 15.67 -13.81
CA ASP A 344 -22.54 15.17 -14.00
C ASP A 344 -22.62 13.66 -14.26
N VAL A 345 -21.68 12.88 -13.71
CA VAL A 345 -21.68 11.42 -13.89
C VAL A 345 -22.78 10.78 -13.06
N ALA A 346 -23.64 10.01 -13.71
CA ALA A 346 -24.70 9.27 -13.04
C ALA A 346 -24.14 8.31 -11.96
N PRO A 347 -24.82 8.14 -10.82
CA PRO A 347 -24.47 7.13 -9.82
C PRO A 347 -24.35 5.74 -10.47
N ASN A 348 -23.38 4.93 -10.04
CA ASN A 348 -23.09 3.60 -10.59
C ASN A 348 -22.66 3.57 -12.08
N THR A 349 -22.19 4.69 -12.62
CA THR A 349 -21.50 4.65 -13.92
C THR A 349 -20.23 3.82 -13.77
N ALA A 350 -20.05 2.88 -14.69
CA ALA A 350 -18.90 1.99 -14.71
C ALA A 350 -18.01 2.31 -15.93
N LEU A 351 -16.71 2.13 -15.75
CA LEU A 351 -15.80 2.02 -16.87
C LEU A 351 -15.90 0.61 -17.44
N GLU A 352 -16.17 0.51 -18.74
CA GLU A 352 -16.16 -0.76 -19.44
C GLU A 352 -14.75 -1.02 -19.99
N ALA A 353 -14.32 -2.28 -19.98
CA ALA A 353 -13.08 -2.72 -20.60
C ALA A 353 -13.29 -4.09 -21.26
N VAL A 354 -12.43 -4.40 -22.22
CA VAL A 354 -12.47 -5.68 -22.94
C VAL A 354 -11.07 -6.26 -22.95
N LEU A 355 -10.92 -7.45 -22.36
CA LEU A 355 -9.72 -8.26 -22.47
C LEU A 355 -9.91 -9.25 -23.63
N LEU A 356 -8.93 -9.33 -24.53
CA LEU A 356 -8.79 -10.41 -25.49
C LEU A 356 -7.53 -11.21 -25.15
N ALA A 357 -7.66 -12.52 -25.01
CA ALA A 357 -6.55 -13.37 -24.61
C ALA A 357 -6.69 -14.81 -25.11
N HIS A 358 -5.54 -15.46 -25.30
CA HIS A 358 -5.47 -16.90 -25.45
C HIS A 358 -5.37 -17.56 -24.07
N VAL A 359 -6.26 -18.52 -23.82
CA VAL A 359 -6.37 -19.27 -22.57
C VAL A 359 -6.65 -20.73 -22.89
N CYS A 360 -6.05 -21.66 -22.16
CA CYS A 360 -6.30 -23.09 -22.33
C CYS A 360 -7.10 -23.64 -21.15
N GLU A 361 -7.87 -24.69 -21.40
CA GLU A 361 -8.65 -25.41 -20.40
C GLU A 361 -7.88 -26.65 -19.94
N ASN A 362 -7.70 -26.89 -18.63
CA ASN A 362 -6.97 -28.05 -18.10
C ASN A 362 -5.52 -28.19 -18.65
N GLU A 363 -4.74 -29.16 -18.17
CA GLU A 363 -3.36 -29.37 -18.64
C GLU A 363 -3.27 -29.85 -20.11
N ASP A 364 -4.26 -30.62 -20.58
CA ASP A 364 -4.30 -31.21 -21.94
C ASP A 364 -5.37 -30.62 -22.87
N GLY A 365 -6.11 -29.59 -22.42
CA GLY A 365 -7.28 -29.12 -23.17
C GLY A 365 -6.96 -28.05 -24.21
N LEU A 366 -8.02 -27.66 -24.92
CA LEU A 366 -7.92 -26.79 -26.08
C LEU A 366 -7.57 -25.36 -25.66
N CYS A 367 -6.52 -24.80 -26.25
CA CYS A 367 -6.25 -23.37 -26.19
C CYS A 367 -7.21 -22.61 -27.10
N VAL A 368 -7.91 -21.65 -26.51
CA VAL A 368 -8.98 -20.88 -27.15
C VAL A 368 -8.70 -19.39 -27.04
N TYR A 369 -9.14 -18.63 -28.05
CA TYR A 369 -9.13 -17.17 -27.99
C TYR A 369 -10.46 -16.67 -27.43
N ARG A 370 -10.41 -15.95 -26.31
CA ARG A 370 -11.58 -15.52 -25.55
C ARG A 370 -11.62 -14.02 -25.39
N ARG A 371 -12.86 -13.53 -25.24
CA ARG A 371 -13.17 -12.15 -24.90
C ARG A 371 -13.78 -12.06 -23.51
N LEU A 372 -13.12 -11.38 -22.58
CA LEU A 372 -13.69 -11.09 -21.27
C LEU A 372 -14.13 -9.61 -21.20
N PRO A 373 -15.44 -9.32 -21.20
CA PRO A 373 -15.93 -7.99 -20.84
C PRO A 373 -15.73 -7.76 -19.33
N ILE A 374 -15.20 -6.59 -18.97
CA ILE A 374 -14.88 -6.21 -17.61
C ILE A 374 -15.61 -4.91 -17.30
N ARG A 375 -16.37 -4.90 -16.21
CA ARG A 375 -17.08 -3.72 -15.73
C ARG A 375 -16.49 -3.24 -14.41
N ILE A 376 -15.89 -2.05 -14.43
CA ILE A 376 -15.21 -1.46 -13.29
C ILE A 376 -16.14 -0.41 -12.70
N GLN A 377 -16.79 -0.77 -11.59
CA GLN A 377 -17.68 0.13 -10.88
C GLN A 377 -16.86 1.18 -10.13
N LEU A 378 -17.22 2.45 -10.32
CA LEU A 378 -16.78 3.47 -9.39
C LEU A 378 -17.54 3.27 -8.08
N PRO A 379 -16.87 3.22 -6.91
CA PRO A 379 -17.56 3.15 -5.63
C PRO A 379 -18.50 4.36 -5.52
N ASN A 380 -19.73 4.20 -5.02
CA ASN A 380 -20.55 5.38 -4.71
C ASN A 380 -19.81 6.29 -3.72
N SER A 381 -20.13 7.59 -3.72
CA SER A 381 -19.53 8.61 -2.84
C SER A 381 -19.13 8.04 -1.48
N VAL A 382 -17.90 8.34 -1.02
CA VAL A 382 -17.41 7.95 0.30
C VAL A 382 -18.55 8.12 1.31
N PRO A 383 -18.94 7.08 2.07
CA PRO A 383 -19.99 7.23 3.08
C PRO A 383 -19.63 8.45 3.94
N ARG A 384 -20.51 9.45 3.93
CA ARG A 384 -20.36 10.61 4.82
C ARG A 384 -20.49 10.19 6.26
#